data_AF-A0A6A5XRF0-F1
#
_entry.id   AF-A0A6A5XRF0-F1
#
_cell.length_a   1.000
_cell.length_b   1.000
_cell.length_c   1.000
_cell.angle_alpha   90.00
_cell.angle_beta   90.00
_cell.angle_gamma   90.00
#
_symmetry.space_group_name_H-M   'P 1'
#
loop_
_entity.id
_entity.type
_entity.pdbx_description
1 polymer ?
#
loop_
_entity_poly.entity_id
_entity_poly.type
_entity_poly.pdbx_seq_one_letter_code
_entity_poly.pdbx_strand_id
1 'polypeptide(L)'
;MFRLLFLFLGILVVVRGDANKATTHTKRAIRPNPRNGRWIDTWASMPQLTEPANLPPPPFNQTGAVFVNSTIRQTLKVSVGASQIRLKISNAFGVTNLPITAVTVSLPANNTAGIHQIQPNTVQKVTFSGNSSISIPNGALAVSDPLDFKVNPQSVVTVTIYLKDGQTTNSITSHPGSRTTSWWQFGNAVDAASLTISDRAKQSAAHWYFLSSIEAWVPQHYGSLAIVGDSITDGRGSETDKNNRWPDLLLARLQKGPSTRHIGIANQAAGGNRILADGLGPNALGRIDRDVLAHPGVRYAMIFEGVNDIGTAATTSTAQDAVYDSLTQAYRQMVTRIHAFGIPVFGATITPFSAPANFTGQPYSHPERERTRTRINNWIRSSGVFDAVADFDKILRDPNIPTQLKSEFDSGDYLHPSVKGYQRLADLFPVDVFAAWEQGADEFF
;
A
#
# COMPACT_ATOMS: atom_id res chain seq x y z
N MET A 1 -39.76 -24.03 86.89
CA MET A 1 -41.01 -24.56 86.34
C MET A 1 -40.87 -24.56 84.82
N PHE A 2 -40.96 -25.75 84.20
CA PHE A 2 -40.88 -26.09 82.76
C PHE A 2 -39.65 -25.70 81.94
N ARG A 3 -38.74 -26.69 81.77
CA ARG A 3 -37.89 -26.84 80.58
C ARG A 3 -38.74 -27.47 79.48
N LEU A 4 -38.78 -26.87 78.28
CA LEU A 4 -39.37 -27.49 77.10
C LEU A 4 -38.25 -27.90 76.13
N LEU A 5 -38.19 -29.19 75.85
CA LEU A 5 -37.40 -29.83 74.80
C LEU A 5 -37.94 -29.41 73.44
N PHE A 6 -37.07 -29.07 72.49
CA PHE A 6 -37.39 -29.15 71.06
C PHE A 6 -36.34 -30.03 70.36
N LEU A 7 -36.81 -31.17 69.87
CA LEU A 7 -36.12 -32.06 68.94
C LEU A 7 -35.91 -31.33 67.60
N PHE A 8 -34.67 -31.22 67.13
CA PHE A 8 -34.38 -30.90 65.74
C PHE A 8 -34.04 -32.18 64.98
N LEU A 9 -34.94 -32.59 64.09
CA LEU A 9 -34.71 -33.64 63.10
C LEU A 9 -33.78 -33.08 62.01
N GLY A 10 -32.58 -33.63 61.88
CA GLY A 10 -31.66 -33.29 60.80
C GLY A 10 -32.11 -33.91 59.48
N ILE A 11 -32.43 -33.08 58.48
CA ILE A 11 -32.56 -33.50 57.09
C ILE A 11 -31.22 -33.23 56.40
N LEU A 12 -30.53 -34.31 56.01
CA LEU A 12 -29.30 -34.25 55.23
C LEU A 12 -29.68 -34.08 53.75
N VAL A 13 -29.64 -32.84 53.23
CA VAL A 13 -29.78 -32.58 51.79
C VAL A 13 -28.41 -32.72 51.14
N VAL A 14 -28.20 -33.83 50.41
CA VAL A 14 -27.04 -33.99 49.54
C VAL A 14 -27.28 -33.19 48.26
N VAL A 15 -26.75 -31.98 48.21
CA VAL A 15 -26.66 -31.21 46.96
C VAL A 15 -25.54 -31.81 46.12
N ARG A 16 -25.89 -32.56 45.07
CA ARG A 16 -24.94 -32.90 44.00
C ARG A 16 -24.54 -31.60 43.32
N GLY A 17 -23.31 -31.15 43.57
CA GLY A 17 -22.71 -30.07 42.79
C GLY A 17 -22.57 -30.52 41.35
N ASP A 18 -23.29 -29.87 40.43
CA ASP A 18 -23.03 -30.01 39.01
C ASP A 18 -21.60 -29.58 38.74
N ALA A 19 -20.80 -30.53 38.26
CA ALA A 19 -19.43 -30.29 37.85
C ALA A 19 -19.41 -29.15 36.84
N ASN A 20 -18.71 -28.08 37.18
CA ASN A 20 -18.36 -26.98 36.29
C ASN A 20 -17.93 -27.55 34.93
N LYS A 21 -18.79 -27.42 33.91
CA LYS A 21 -18.37 -27.49 32.53
C LYS A 21 -17.44 -26.31 32.32
N ALA A 22 -16.14 -26.56 32.51
CA ALA A 22 -15.10 -25.69 32.00
C ALA A 22 -15.40 -25.50 30.51
N THR A 23 -15.85 -24.30 30.15
CA THR A 23 -15.90 -23.82 28.77
C THR A 23 -14.46 -23.81 28.27
N THR A 24 -14.04 -24.91 27.68
CA THR A 24 -12.79 -24.97 26.92
C THR A 24 -12.96 -24.03 25.74
N HIS A 25 -12.54 -22.78 25.90
CA HIS A 25 -12.28 -21.86 24.80
C HIS A 25 -11.10 -22.40 24.00
N THR A 26 -11.30 -23.48 23.25
CA THR A 26 -10.35 -23.89 22.21
C THR A 26 -10.51 -22.92 21.05
N LYS A 27 -10.04 -21.68 21.23
CA LYS A 27 -9.60 -20.87 20.08
C LYS A 27 -8.60 -21.77 19.36
N ARG A 28 -8.87 -22.10 18.11
CA ARG A 28 -7.85 -22.64 17.20
C ARG A 28 -6.84 -21.51 17.02
N ALA A 29 -5.92 -21.37 17.97
CA ALA A 29 -4.89 -20.36 17.93
C ALA A 29 -3.97 -20.75 16.79
N ILE A 30 -4.03 -19.99 15.70
CA ILE A 30 -3.09 -20.11 14.58
C ILE A 30 -1.70 -19.97 15.17
N ARG A 31 -0.89 -21.04 15.03
CA ARG A 31 0.46 -21.07 15.60
C ARG A 31 1.40 -20.38 14.63
N PRO A 32 2.19 -19.38 15.06
CA PRO A 32 3.15 -18.73 14.18
C PRO A 32 4.12 -19.73 13.54
N ASN A 33 4.25 -19.67 12.21
CA ASN A 33 5.15 -20.50 11.43
C ASN A 33 5.84 -19.64 10.34
N PRO A 34 7.14 -19.33 10.47
CA PRO A 34 8.10 -19.91 11.42
C PRO A 34 7.89 -19.50 12.88
N ARG A 35 8.43 -20.30 13.80
CA ARG A 35 8.58 -19.88 15.20
C ARG A 35 9.56 -18.70 15.23
N ASN A 36 9.26 -17.66 16.01
CA ASN A 36 10.03 -16.41 16.10
C ASN A 36 10.10 -15.61 14.78
N GLY A 37 9.10 -15.73 13.90
CA GLY A 37 8.98 -14.86 12.73
C GLY A 37 8.65 -13.40 13.08
N ARG A 38 8.44 -12.60 12.03
CA ARG A 38 7.93 -11.24 12.10
C ARG A 38 6.92 -10.99 11.00
N TRP A 39 6.09 -9.97 11.17
CA TRP A 39 5.27 -9.42 10.10
C TRP A 39 6.10 -8.46 9.25
N ILE A 40 5.95 -8.56 7.93
CA ILE A 40 6.39 -7.55 6.96
C ILE A 40 5.27 -7.30 5.96
N ASP A 41 5.24 -6.13 5.32
CA ASP A 41 4.35 -5.95 4.16
C ASP A 41 4.83 -6.83 3.00
N THR A 42 3.93 -7.67 2.51
CA THR A 42 4.10 -8.33 1.22
C THR A 42 3.34 -7.61 0.10
N TRP A 43 2.42 -6.72 0.44
CA TRP A 43 1.81 -5.75 -0.47
C TRP A 43 1.34 -4.55 0.35
N ALA A 44 1.44 -3.34 -0.19
CA ALA A 44 0.86 -2.14 0.43
C ALA A 44 0.49 -1.12 -0.64
N SER A 45 -0.43 -0.21 -0.29
CA SER A 45 -0.79 0.96 -1.10
C SER A 45 -1.09 2.16 -0.22
N MET A 46 -0.71 3.35 -0.67
CA MET A 46 -0.98 4.59 0.06
C MET A 46 -2.49 4.87 0.11
N PRO A 47 -3.12 4.99 1.31
CA PRO A 47 -4.53 5.35 1.40
C PRO A 47 -4.75 6.81 0.97
N GLN A 48 -5.75 7.03 0.11
CA GLN A 48 -6.16 8.34 -0.40
C GLN A 48 -7.64 8.60 -0.07
N LEU A 49 -8.00 9.88 0.05
CA LEU A 49 -9.40 10.29 -0.10
C LEU A 49 -9.79 10.06 -1.56
N THR A 50 -10.87 9.32 -1.76
CA THR A 50 -11.36 9.05 -3.12
C THR A 50 -11.95 10.30 -3.72
N GLU A 51 -11.36 10.78 -4.82
CA GLU A 51 -11.92 11.87 -5.59
C GLU A 51 -13.28 11.46 -6.20
N PRO A 52 -14.22 12.39 -6.39
CA PRO A 52 -15.55 12.07 -6.92
C PRO A 52 -15.54 11.28 -8.24
N ALA A 53 -14.58 11.57 -9.14
CA ALA A 53 -14.45 10.89 -10.42
C ALA A 53 -13.92 9.44 -10.31
N ASN A 54 -13.31 9.10 -9.17
CA ASN A 54 -12.73 7.78 -8.89
C ASN A 54 -13.59 6.96 -7.93
N LEU A 55 -14.78 7.46 -7.54
CA LEU A 55 -15.80 6.66 -6.85
C LEU A 55 -16.34 5.59 -7.80
N PRO A 56 -16.87 4.46 -7.29
CA PRO A 56 -17.53 3.50 -8.15
C PRO A 56 -18.69 4.19 -8.91
N PRO A 57 -19.00 3.82 -10.16
CA PRO A 57 -20.09 4.45 -10.88
C PRO A 57 -21.46 4.08 -10.28
N PRO A 58 -22.50 4.90 -10.50
CA PRO A 58 -23.88 4.50 -10.22
C PRO A 58 -24.21 3.14 -10.89
N PRO A 59 -24.98 2.26 -10.22
CA PRO A 59 -25.72 2.47 -8.98
C PRO A 59 -24.94 2.14 -7.68
N PHE A 60 -23.62 1.91 -7.76
CA PHE A 60 -22.80 1.57 -6.59
C PHE A 60 -22.32 2.80 -5.79
N ASN A 61 -22.68 4.00 -6.28
CA ASN A 61 -22.45 5.28 -5.65
C ASN A 61 -23.74 6.11 -5.75
N GLN A 62 -24.14 6.68 -4.63
CA GLN A 62 -25.30 7.56 -4.50
C GLN A 62 -24.97 8.68 -3.51
N THR A 63 -25.75 9.75 -3.50
CA THR A 63 -25.56 10.83 -2.54
C THR A 63 -25.62 10.28 -1.11
N GLY A 64 -24.54 10.49 -0.36
CA GLY A 64 -24.41 10.08 1.05
C GLY A 64 -24.15 8.59 1.27
N ALA A 65 -23.96 7.77 0.23
CA ALA A 65 -23.59 6.37 0.43
C ALA A 65 -22.84 5.75 -0.75
N VAL A 66 -21.87 4.86 -0.45
CA VAL A 66 -21.08 4.13 -1.45
C VAL A 66 -21.09 2.63 -1.11
N PHE A 67 -21.17 1.78 -2.14
CA PHE A 67 -21.16 0.33 -2.04
C PHE A 67 -22.25 -0.26 -1.13
N VAL A 68 -23.46 0.31 -1.15
CA VAL A 68 -24.63 -0.23 -0.43
C VAL A 68 -24.96 -1.62 -0.98
N ASN A 69 -25.13 -2.60 -0.09
CA ASN A 69 -25.38 -4.00 -0.41
C ASN A 69 -24.45 -4.56 -1.50
N SER A 70 -23.16 -4.26 -1.41
CA SER A 70 -22.22 -4.55 -2.50
C SER A 70 -21.07 -5.44 -2.05
N THR A 71 -20.73 -6.42 -2.89
CA THR A 71 -19.50 -7.21 -2.81
C THR A 71 -18.46 -6.62 -3.75
N ILE A 72 -17.27 -6.31 -3.24
CA ILE A 72 -16.13 -5.74 -3.95
C ILE A 72 -15.02 -6.80 -3.97
N ARG A 73 -14.45 -7.09 -5.14
CA ARG A 73 -13.39 -8.09 -5.34
C ARG A 73 -12.18 -7.44 -5.99
N GLN A 74 -11.03 -7.58 -5.34
CA GLN A 74 -9.80 -6.87 -5.66
C GLN A 74 -8.63 -7.83 -5.67
N THR A 75 -7.73 -7.71 -6.65
CA THR A 75 -6.53 -8.55 -6.75
C THR A 75 -5.28 -7.76 -6.37
N LEU A 76 -4.37 -8.40 -5.64
CA LEU A 76 -3.15 -7.80 -5.10
C LEU A 76 -1.96 -8.72 -5.40
N LYS A 77 -0.90 -8.21 -6.05
CA LYS A 77 0.33 -8.99 -6.29
C LYS A 77 1.21 -8.94 -5.04
N VAL A 78 1.44 -10.08 -4.39
CA VAL A 78 2.30 -10.18 -3.21
C VAL A 78 3.77 -10.22 -3.61
N SER A 79 4.64 -9.70 -2.77
CA SER A 79 6.09 -9.67 -2.99
C SER A 79 6.74 -10.96 -2.53
N VAL A 80 6.90 -11.13 -1.22
CA VAL A 80 7.43 -12.35 -0.61
C VAL A 80 6.31 -13.39 -0.38
N GLY A 81 6.70 -14.66 -0.45
CA GLY A 81 5.83 -15.76 -0.06
C GLY A 81 5.78 -15.96 1.45
N ALA A 82 4.67 -16.50 1.95
CA ALA A 82 4.50 -16.88 3.34
C ALA A 82 3.45 -17.98 3.49
N SER A 83 3.48 -18.69 4.62
CA SER A 83 2.42 -19.64 4.98
C SER A 83 1.26 -18.96 5.73
N GLN A 84 1.50 -17.76 6.24
CA GLN A 84 0.56 -17.01 7.03
C GLN A 84 0.55 -15.55 6.61
N ILE A 85 -0.65 -15.00 6.44
CA ILE A 85 -0.87 -13.60 6.09
C ILE A 85 -1.90 -12.95 7.02
N ARG A 86 -1.98 -11.63 7.01
CA ARG A 86 -3.09 -10.85 7.56
C ARG A 86 -3.33 -9.59 6.73
N LEU A 87 -4.51 -9.00 6.86
CA LEU A 87 -4.93 -7.85 6.07
C LEU A 87 -4.99 -6.58 6.93
N LYS A 88 -4.70 -5.44 6.30
CA LYS A 88 -4.97 -4.09 6.82
C LYS A 88 -6.04 -3.42 5.96
N ILE A 89 -7.16 -3.05 6.59
CA ILE A 89 -8.27 -2.31 5.97
C ILE A 89 -8.36 -0.93 6.63
N SER A 90 -8.35 0.12 5.83
CA SER A 90 -8.26 1.51 6.28
C SER A 90 -9.54 2.29 6.01
N ASN A 91 -9.91 3.09 7.00
CA ASN A 91 -10.91 4.13 6.93
C ASN A 91 -10.30 5.51 7.21
N ALA A 92 -9.00 5.69 6.90
CA ALA A 92 -8.22 6.90 7.22
C ALA A 92 -8.87 8.22 6.74
N PHE A 93 -9.59 8.19 5.61
CA PHE A 93 -10.28 9.36 5.04
C PHE A 93 -11.80 9.26 5.10
N GLY A 94 -12.33 8.19 5.68
CA GLY A 94 -13.77 8.07 5.90
C GLY A 94 -14.23 9.01 6.99
N VAL A 95 -15.32 9.74 6.74
CA VAL A 95 -15.96 10.63 7.73
C VAL A 95 -17.10 9.94 8.50
N THR A 96 -17.40 8.68 8.17
CA THR A 96 -18.29 7.79 8.92
C THR A 96 -17.62 6.44 9.14
N ASN A 97 -18.14 5.63 10.06
CA ASN A 97 -17.66 4.27 10.25
C ASN A 97 -17.80 3.47 8.95
N LEU A 98 -16.83 2.60 8.67
CA LEU A 98 -16.86 1.64 7.57
C LEU A 98 -17.37 0.28 8.10
N PRO A 99 -18.62 -0.12 7.79
CA PRO A 99 -19.23 -1.35 8.33
C PRO A 99 -18.92 -2.57 7.44
N ILE A 100 -17.77 -3.19 7.67
CA ILE A 100 -17.36 -4.43 6.99
C ILE A 100 -18.24 -5.59 7.49
N THR A 101 -19.05 -6.17 6.60
CA THR A 101 -19.97 -7.27 6.94
C THR A 101 -19.30 -8.63 6.82
N ALA A 102 -18.52 -8.86 5.77
CA ALA A 102 -17.75 -10.09 5.58
C ALA A 102 -16.52 -9.83 4.70
N VAL A 103 -15.45 -10.58 4.93
CA VAL A 103 -14.23 -10.54 4.09
C VAL A 103 -13.73 -11.96 3.85
N THR A 104 -13.27 -12.24 2.63
CA THR A 104 -12.58 -13.48 2.27
C THR A 104 -11.28 -13.18 1.54
N VAL A 105 -10.33 -14.11 1.66
CA VAL A 105 -9.16 -14.22 0.78
C VAL A 105 -9.28 -15.48 -0.08
N SER A 106 -8.74 -15.44 -1.28
CA SER A 106 -8.66 -16.59 -2.20
C SER A 106 -7.54 -16.38 -3.21
N LEU A 107 -7.18 -17.44 -3.95
CA LEU A 107 -6.35 -17.30 -5.13
C LEU A 107 -7.23 -16.99 -6.35
N PRO A 108 -6.84 -16.05 -7.22
CA PRO A 108 -7.53 -15.82 -8.48
C PRO A 108 -7.37 -17.02 -9.41
N ALA A 109 -8.31 -17.20 -10.34
CA ALA A 109 -8.11 -18.13 -11.45
C ALA A 109 -6.83 -17.74 -12.24
N ASN A 110 -6.00 -18.73 -12.58
CA ASN A 110 -4.79 -18.57 -13.40
C ASN A 110 -3.73 -17.56 -12.87
N ASN A 111 -3.75 -17.21 -11.57
CA ASN A 111 -2.82 -16.24 -10.99
C ASN A 111 -2.85 -14.86 -11.69
N THR A 112 -4.02 -14.47 -12.22
CA THR A 112 -4.19 -13.24 -13.02
C THR A 112 -4.66 -12.08 -12.13
N ALA A 113 -4.06 -10.91 -12.29
CA ALA A 113 -4.56 -9.67 -11.68
C ALA A 113 -5.74 -9.10 -12.48
N GLY A 114 -6.61 -8.34 -11.83
CA GLY A 114 -7.71 -7.65 -12.49
C GLY A 114 -8.90 -8.52 -12.87
N ILE A 115 -8.97 -9.77 -12.39
CA ILE A 115 -10.07 -10.70 -12.71
C ILE A 115 -11.06 -10.84 -11.55
N HIS A 116 -12.29 -11.28 -11.86
CA HIS A 116 -13.34 -11.50 -10.87
C HIS A 116 -13.59 -12.98 -10.56
N GLN A 117 -12.84 -13.89 -11.18
CA GLN A 117 -12.88 -15.33 -10.96
C GLN A 117 -11.84 -15.77 -9.93
N ILE A 118 -12.22 -16.68 -9.06
CA ILE A 118 -11.36 -17.22 -8.00
C ILE A 118 -11.30 -18.75 -8.09
N GLN A 119 -10.35 -19.35 -7.39
CA GLN A 119 -10.28 -20.79 -7.15
C GLN A 119 -11.14 -21.13 -5.93
N PRO A 120 -12.34 -21.76 -6.07
CA PRO A 120 -13.30 -21.85 -4.97
C PRO A 120 -12.79 -22.63 -3.75
N ASN A 121 -11.95 -23.63 -3.97
CA ASN A 121 -11.32 -24.43 -2.93
C ASN A 121 -10.27 -23.67 -2.09
N THR A 122 -9.93 -22.45 -2.46
CA THR A 122 -8.98 -21.59 -1.74
C THR A 122 -9.67 -20.53 -0.89
N VAL A 123 -11.00 -20.41 -0.94
CA VAL A 123 -11.71 -19.35 -0.19
C VAL A 123 -11.53 -19.56 1.31
N GLN A 124 -10.99 -18.55 1.98
CA GLN A 124 -10.85 -18.52 3.44
C GLN A 124 -11.47 -17.25 4.00
N LYS A 125 -12.29 -17.40 5.05
CA LYS A 125 -12.89 -16.27 5.77
C LYS A 125 -11.82 -15.52 6.56
N VAL A 126 -11.90 -14.20 6.53
CA VAL A 126 -11.08 -13.29 7.33
C VAL A 126 -11.88 -12.89 8.56
N THR A 127 -11.24 -12.87 9.73
CA THR A 127 -11.86 -12.44 10.98
C THR A 127 -11.11 -11.27 11.60
N PHE A 128 -11.77 -10.54 12.48
CA PHE A 128 -11.23 -9.43 13.25
C PHE A 128 -11.57 -9.67 14.72
N SER A 129 -10.55 -9.95 15.54
CA SER A 129 -10.75 -10.32 16.95
C SER A 129 -11.71 -11.50 17.14
N GLY A 130 -11.71 -12.46 16.20
CA GLY A 130 -12.58 -13.63 16.17
C GLY A 130 -13.95 -13.44 15.52
N ASN A 131 -14.32 -12.22 15.11
CA ASN A 131 -15.60 -11.93 14.44
C ASN A 131 -15.44 -11.86 12.93
N SER A 132 -16.44 -12.29 12.16
CA SER A 132 -16.43 -12.21 10.69
C SER A 132 -16.71 -10.80 10.13
N SER A 133 -17.09 -9.86 10.98
CA SER A 133 -17.45 -8.49 10.66
C SER A 133 -16.74 -7.51 11.59
N ILE A 134 -16.57 -6.27 11.14
CA ILE A 134 -16.01 -5.18 11.95
C ILE A 134 -16.57 -3.84 11.50
N SER A 135 -16.82 -2.93 12.44
CA SER A 135 -17.06 -1.52 12.14
C SER A 135 -15.77 -0.75 12.40
N ILE A 136 -15.17 -0.18 11.36
CA ILE A 136 -13.91 0.56 11.46
C ILE A 136 -14.27 2.04 11.67
N PRO A 137 -13.93 2.67 12.81
CA PRO A 137 -14.25 4.09 13.05
C PRO A 137 -13.68 5.02 11.97
N ASN A 138 -14.25 6.22 11.87
CA ASN A 138 -13.70 7.28 11.01
C ASN A 138 -12.22 7.55 11.35
N GLY A 139 -11.36 7.64 10.33
CA GLY A 139 -9.92 7.84 10.51
C GLY A 139 -9.13 6.62 11.01
N ALA A 140 -9.79 5.49 11.30
CA ALA A 140 -9.14 4.33 11.90
C ALA A 140 -8.70 3.27 10.87
N LEU A 141 -7.94 2.29 11.34
CA LEU A 141 -7.45 1.14 10.60
C LEU A 141 -7.83 -0.14 11.37
N ALA A 142 -8.21 -1.20 10.66
CA ALA A 142 -8.36 -2.53 11.22
C ALA A 142 -7.28 -3.48 10.67
N VAL A 143 -6.76 -4.33 11.56
CA VAL A 143 -5.89 -5.46 11.22
C VAL A 143 -6.67 -6.74 11.43
N SER A 144 -6.68 -7.63 10.45
CA SER A 144 -7.33 -8.94 10.62
C SER A 144 -6.57 -9.84 11.59
N ASP A 145 -7.26 -10.85 12.10
CA ASP A 145 -6.59 -12.01 12.68
C ASP A 145 -5.69 -12.67 11.60
N PRO A 146 -4.61 -13.36 11.99
CA PRO A 146 -3.80 -14.14 11.06
C PRO A 146 -4.62 -15.20 10.31
N LEU A 147 -4.18 -15.56 9.11
CA LEU A 147 -4.75 -16.64 8.30
C LEU A 147 -3.65 -17.64 7.94
N ASP A 148 -3.90 -18.95 8.12
CA ASP A 148 -3.08 -20.03 7.54
C ASP A 148 -3.34 -20.14 6.02
N PHE A 149 -2.96 -19.11 5.28
CA PHE A 149 -3.17 -18.98 3.85
C PHE A 149 -1.83 -18.84 3.14
N LYS A 150 -1.40 -19.92 2.46
CA LYS A 150 -0.11 -19.96 1.78
C LYS A 150 -0.15 -19.13 0.49
N VAL A 151 0.79 -18.21 0.38
CA VAL A 151 1.04 -17.41 -0.84
C VAL A 151 2.46 -17.67 -1.33
N ASN A 152 2.62 -17.81 -2.64
CA ASN A 152 3.94 -17.92 -3.26
C ASN A 152 4.49 -16.53 -3.55
N PRO A 153 5.83 -16.34 -3.60
CA PRO A 153 6.40 -15.06 -4.02
C PRO A 153 5.86 -14.63 -5.39
N GLN A 154 5.58 -13.34 -5.57
CA GLN A 154 5.02 -12.75 -6.81
C GLN A 154 3.64 -13.29 -7.26
N SER A 155 2.97 -14.11 -6.43
CA SER A 155 1.61 -14.56 -6.72
C SER A 155 0.58 -13.44 -6.51
N VAL A 156 -0.62 -13.63 -7.05
CA VAL A 156 -1.74 -12.73 -6.87
C VAL A 156 -2.70 -13.31 -5.83
N VAL A 157 -3.17 -12.48 -4.93
CA VAL A 157 -4.20 -12.79 -3.93
C VAL A 157 -5.45 -11.98 -4.26
N THR A 158 -6.61 -12.60 -4.13
CA THR A 158 -7.91 -11.93 -4.25
C THR A 158 -8.49 -11.68 -2.86
N VAL A 159 -8.80 -10.43 -2.56
CA VAL A 159 -9.57 -10.04 -1.36
C VAL A 159 -10.97 -9.66 -1.80
N THR A 160 -11.99 -10.26 -1.18
CA THR A 160 -13.40 -9.94 -1.44
C THR A 160 -14.04 -9.39 -0.17
N ILE A 161 -14.63 -8.20 -0.25
CA ILE A 161 -15.26 -7.48 0.87
C ILE A 161 -16.75 -7.33 0.56
N TYR A 162 -17.61 -7.67 1.52
CA TYR A 162 -19.04 -7.36 1.44
C TYR A 162 -19.42 -6.27 2.44
N LEU A 163 -20.10 -5.26 1.93
CA LEU A 163 -20.70 -4.15 2.68
C LEU A 163 -22.22 -4.23 2.54
N LYS A 164 -22.90 -4.76 3.56
CA LYS A 164 -24.37 -4.83 3.55
C LYS A 164 -24.99 -3.43 3.52
N ASP A 165 -24.52 -2.55 4.39
CA ASP A 165 -25.09 -1.21 4.55
C ASP A 165 -24.34 -0.15 3.71
N GLY A 166 -23.22 -0.53 3.07
CA GLY A 166 -22.31 0.42 2.44
C GLY A 166 -21.62 1.33 3.45
N GLN A 167 -20.82 2.29 2.97
CA GLN A 167 -20.34 3.37 3.81
C GLN A 167 -21.23 4.60 3.59
N THR A 168 -21.77 5.18 4.67
CA THR A 168 -22.75 6.28 4.61
C THR A 168 -22.08 7.66 4.41
N THR A 169 -21.18 7.75 3.43
CA THR A 169 -20.56 8.98 2.95
C THR A 169 -20.00 8.74 1.55
N ASN A 170 -19.78 9.81 0.77
CA ASN A 170 -19.01 9.75 -0.47
C ASN A 170 -17.50 10.00 -0.26
N SER A 171 -17.08 10.41 0.95
CA SER A 171 -15.68 10.55 1.32
C SER A 171 -15.18 9.21 1.86
N ILE A 172 -14.69 8.34 0.97
CA ILE A 172 -14.19 7.00 1.32
C ILE A 172 -12.68 6.88 1.09
N THR A 173 -12.05 5.91 1.75
CA THR A 173 -10.63 5.59 1.54
C THR A 173 -10.45 4.67 0.32
N SER A 174 -9.58 5.04 -0.60
CA SER A 174 -9.22 4.22 -1.77
C SER A 174 -7.76 4.44 -2.16
N HIS A 175 -7.37 3.85 -3.27
CA HIS A 175 -6.14 4.13 -3.98
C HIS A 175 -6.44 4.12 -5.50
N PRO A 176 -6.79 5.28 -6.08
CA PRO A 176 -7.18 5.36 -7.49
C PRO A 176 -6.04 5.00 -8.45
N GLY A 177 -4.79 5.19 -8.02
CA GLY A 177 -3.56 4.84 -8.74
C GLY A 177 -3.27 3.34 -8.87
N SER A 178 -4.21 2.44 -8.56
CA SER A 178 -3.90 1.01 -8.51
C SER A 178 -3.48 0.38 -9.84
N ARG A 179 -3.99 0.89 -10.98
CA ARG A 179 -3.85 0.30 -12.33
C ARG A 179 -4.20 -1.20 -12.33
N THR A 180 -5.12 -1.59 -11.44
CA THR A 180 -5.58 -2.96 -11.27
C THR A 180 -7.10 -2.94 -11.17
N THR A 181 -7.77 -3.69 -12.04
CA THR A 181 -9.23 -3.73 -12.13
C THR A 181 -9.80 -4.40 -10.88
N SER A 182 -10.57 -3.65 -10.11
CA SER A 182 -11.47 -4.18 -9.09
C SER A 182 -12.87 -4.34 -9.67
N TRP A 183 -13.60 -5.32 -9.16
CA TRP A 183 -14.95 -5.68 -9.63
C TRP A 183 -15.95 -5.67 -8.49
N TRP A 184 -17.22 -5.44 -8.80
CA TRP A 184 -18.27 -5.51 -7.79
C TRP A 184 -19.64 -5.92 -8.34
N GLN A 185 -20.48 -6.40 -7.43
CA GLN A 185 -21.88 -6.72 -7.69
C GLN A 185 -22.72 -6.45 -6.44
N PHE A 186 -24.04 -6.43 -6.61
CA PHE A 186 -24.96 -6.42 -5.48
C PHE A 186 -25.04 -7.79 -4.77
N GLY A 187 -25.44 -7.75 -3.50
CA GLY A 187 -25.60 -8.91 -2.63
C GLY A 187 -24.28 -9.43 -2.07
N ASN A 188 -24.40 -10.38 -1.15
CA ASN A 188 -23.25 -11.07 -0.57
C ASN A 188 -22.77 -12.17 -1.52
N ALA A 189 -21.57 -12.00 -2.06
CA ALA A 189 -20.95 -12.94 -3.00
C ALA A 189 -19.49 -13.25 -2.62
N VAL A 190 -19.14 -13.16 -1.33
CA VAL A 190 -17.75 -13.27 -0.86
C VAL A 190 -17.08 -14.62 -1.16
N ASP A 191 -17.86 -15.69 -1.33
CA ASP A 191 -17.41 -17.05 -1.66
C ASP A 191 -17.76 -17.47 -3.10
N ALA A 192 -18.41 -16.61 -3.89
CA ALA A 192 -18.80 -16.93 -5.25
C ALA A 192 -17.57 -17.14 -6.15
N ALA A 193 -17.54 -18.27 -6.88
CA ALA A 193 -16.47 -18.62 -7.80
C ALA A 193 -16.18 -17.53 -8.86
N SER A 194 -17.21 -16.79 -9.25
CA SER A 194 -17.14 -15.60 -10.09
C SER A 194 -18.20 -14.61 -9.63
N LEU A 195 -17.92 -13.31 -9.75
CA LEU A 195 -18.97 -12.31 -9.68
C LEU A 195 -19.86 -12.33 -10.93
N THR A 196 -21.14 -12.00 -10.76
CA THR A 196 -22.13 -11.75 -11.80
C THR A 196 -21.94 -10.33 -12.35
N ILE A 197 -21.32 -10.24 -13.52
CA ILE A 197 -21.04 -8.98 -14.20
C ILE A 197 -21.93 -8.88 -15.44
N SER A 198 -22.91 -7.97 -15.41
CA SER A 198 -23.77 -7.65 -16.56
C SER A 198 -23.34 -6.39 -17.30
N ASP A 199 -22.67 -5.45 -16.62
CA ASP A 199 -22.19 -4.20 -17.22
C ASP A 199 -20.81 -3.84 -16.63
N ARG A 200 -19.75 -4.11 -17.40
CA ARG A 200 -18.36 -3.86 -16.97
C ARG A 200 -18.13 -2.39 -16.61
N ALA A 201 -18.72 -1.45 -17.35
CA ALA A 201 -18.49 -0.02 -17.14
C ALA A 201 -19.06 0.48 -15.80
N LYS A 202 -20.07 -0.23 -15.25
CA LYS A 202 -20.66 0.08 -13.94
C LYS A 202 -20.15 -0.80 -12.80
N GLN A 203 -19.63 -1.99 -13.13
CA GLN A 203 -19.23 -3.02 -12.17
C GLN A 203 -17.72 -3.20 -12.02
N SER A 204 -16.93 -2.26 -12.55
CA SER A 204 -15.48 -2.29 -12.39
C SER A 204 -14.84 -0.91 -12.50
N ALA A 205 -13.66 -0.76 -11.91
CA ALA A 205 -12.73 0.33 -12.15
C ALA A 205 -11.31 -0.10 -11.78
N ALA A 206 -10.31 0.55 -12.35
CA ALA A 206 -8.89 0.28 -12.09
C ALA A 206 -8.40 0.95 -10.78
N HIS A 207 -9.10 0.71 -9.67
CA HIS A 207 -8.85 1.31 -8.36
C HIS A 207 -8.88 0.22 -7.27
N TRP A 208 -8.12 0.42 -6.20
CA TRP A 208 -8.33 -0.33 -4.96
C TRP A 208 -9.16 0.50 -3.98
N TYR A 209 -10.03 -0.15 -3.21
CA TYR A 209 -10.88 0.47 -2.20
C TYR A 209 -10.63 -0.17 -0.84
N PHE A 210 -10.49 0.66 0.20
CA PHE A 210 -10.33 0.28 1.62
C PHE A 210 -9.09 -0.55 2.00
N LEU A 211 -8.46 -1.30 1.09
CA LEU A 211 -7.28 -2.11 1.38
C LEU A 211 -6.03 -1.22 1.47
N SER A 212 -5.19 -1.47 2.47
CA SER A 212 -3.92 -0.72 2.64
C SER A 212 -2.69 -1.61 2.74
N SER A 213 -2.81 -2.85 3.23
CA SER A 213 -1.69 -3.80 3.21
C SER A 213 -2.13 -5.27 3.32
N ILE A 214 -1.31 -6.16 2.77
CA ILE A 214 -1.21 -7.57 3.13
C ILE A 214 0.14 -7.74 3.82
N GLU A 215 0.10 -8.24 5.04
CA GLU A 215 1.30 -8.56 5.80
C GLU A 215 1.55 -10.07 5.79
N ALA A 216 2.80 -10.46 5.63
CA ALA A 216 3.29 -11.82 5.60
C ALA A 216 4.08 -12.13 6.87
N TRP A 217 3.81 -13.29 7.49
CA TRP A 217 4.61 -13.79 8.61
C TRP A 217 5.79 -14.60 8.09
N VAL A 218 7.00 -14.12 8.35
CA VAL A 218 8.24 -14.56 7.69
C VAL A 218 9.38 -14.69 8.70
N PRO A 219 10.50 -15.37 8.37
CA PRO A 219 11.70 -15.38 9.21
C PRO A 219 12.24 -13.98 9.51
N GLN A 220 12.93 -13.79 10.64
CA GLN A 220 13.42 -12.47 11.10
C GLN A 220 14.29 -11.71 10.08
N HIS A 221 15.06 -12.42 9.27
CA HIS A 221 15.95 -11.80 8.28
C HIS A 221 15.21 -11.19 7.08
N TYR A 222 13.90 -11.44 6.95
CA TYR A 222 13.07 -10.78 5.94
C TYR A 222 12.75 -9.34 6.37
N GLY A 223 12.51 -8.47 5.39
CA GLY A 223 12.13 -7.08 5.61
C GLY A 223 11.44 -6.50 4.38
N SER A 224 10.84 -5.33 4.51
CA SER A 224 10.28 -4.59 3.37
C SER A 224 11.11 -3.35 3.03
N LEU A 225 11.17 -3.02 1.74
CA LEU A 225 11.48 -1.70 1.23
C LEU A 225 10.18 -0.90 1.14
N ALA A 226 10.02 0.15 1.96
CA ALA A 226 8.92 1.10 1.84
C ALA A 226 9.30 2.24 0.88
N ILE A 227 8.51 2.46 -0.17
CA ILE A 227 8.81 3.46 -1.19
C ILE A 227 7.76 4.57 -1.13
N VAL A 228 8.19 5.76 -0.72
CA VAL A 228 7.40 6.99 -0.73
C VAL A 228 7.68 7.70 -2.04
N GLY A 229 6.62 8.05 -2.79
CA GLY A 229 6.78 8.70 -4.08
C GLY A 229 5.49 9.19 -4.73
N ASP A 230 5.62 9.60 -5.98
CA ASP A 230 4.54 10.18 -6.78
C ASP A 230 3.99 9.24 -7.88
N SER A 231 3.36 9.80 -8.91
CA SER A 231 2.78 9.07 -10.05
C SER A 231 3.76 8.17 -10.79
N ILE A 232 5.07 8.48 -10.77
CA ILE A 232 6.09 7.67 -11.42
C ILE A 232 6.27 6.34 -10.68
N THR A 233 6.29 6.36 -9.35
CA THR A 233 6.40 5.15 -8.53
C THR A 233 5.06 4.43 -8.39
N ASP A 234 3.98 5.19 -8.30
CA ASP A 234 2.62 4.66 -8.27
C ASP A 234 2.29 3.91 -9.58
N GLY A 235 2.89 4.33 -10.70
CA GLY A 235 2.98 3.55 -11.94
C GLY A 235 2.20 4.09 -13.13
N ARG A 236 2.00 5.42 -13.23
CA ARG A 236 1.40 6.04 -14.42
C ARG A 236 2.23 5.72 -15.66
N GLY A 237 1.64 5.22 -16.75
CA GLY A 237 2.39 4.75 -17.93
C GLY A 237 2.69 3.24 -17.92
N SER A 238 2.35 2.54 -16.83
CA SER A 238 2.25 1.07 -16.81
C SER A 238 0.93 0.61 -17.45
N GLU A 239 0.85 -0.68 -17.77
CA GLU A 239 -0.35 -1.28 -18.34
C GLU A 239 -1.28 -1.81 -17.23
N THR A 240 -2.58 -1.51 -17.37
CA THR A 240 -3.60 -2.02 -16.45
C THR A 240 -3.55 -3.55 -16.37
N ASP A 241 -3.61 -4.07 -15.14
CA ASP A 241 -3.61 -5.50 -14.81
C ASP A 241 -2.30 -6.26 -15.12
N LYS A 242 -1.23 -5.58 -15.54
CA LYS A 242 0.06 -6.22 -15.87
C LYS A 242 1.08 -6.24 -14.75
N ASN A 243 0.91 -5.42 -13.71
CA ASN A 243 1.90 -5.26 -12.62
C ASN A 243 3.31 -5.00 -13.18
N ASN A 244 3.44 -4.01 -14.06
CA ASN A 244 4.69 -3.65 -14.75
C ASN A 244 5.11 -2.18 -14.52
N ARG A 245 4.76 -1.62 -13.36
CA ARG A 245 5.43 -0.44 -12.79
C ARG A 245 6.81 -0.82 -12.25
N TRP A 246 7.71 0.16 -12.12
CA TRP A 246 9.10 -0.15 -11.77
C TRP A 246 9.28 -0.91 -10.44
N PRO A 247 8.48 -0.69 -9.36
CA PRO A 247 8.63 -1.49 -8.15
C PRO A 247 8.25 -2.96 -8.36
N ASP A 248 7.24 -3.25 -9.18
CA ASP A 248 6.85 -4.63 -9.51
C ASP A 248 7.93 -5.35 -10.35
N LEU A 249 8.60 -4.62 -11.24
CA LEU A 249 9.70 -5.12 -12.06
C LEU A 249 10.98 -5.29 -11.23
N LEU A 250 11.26 -4.36 -10.29
CA LEU A 250 12.36 -4.49 -9.34
C LEU A 250 12.14 -5.72 -8.45
N LEU A 251 10.94 -5.91 -7.91
CA LEU A 251 10.59 -7.10 -7.14
C LEU A 251 10.93 -8.38 -7.92
N ALA A 252 10.56 -8.47 -9.19
CA ALA A 252 10.87 -9.64 -10.02
C ALA A 252 12.39 -9.89 -10.15
N ARG A 253 13.20 -8.83 -10.16
CA ARG A 253 14.67 -8.92 -10.12
C ARG A 253 15.19 -9.35 -8.74
N LEU A 254 14.68 -8.77 -7.65
CA LEU A 254 15.09 -9.12 -6.27
C LEU A 254 14.82 -10.59 -5.97
N GLN A 255 13.68 -11.14 -6.42
CA GLN A 255 13.34 -12.54 -6.18
C GLN A 255 14.27 -13.55 -6.87
N LYS A 256 15.07 -13.12 -7.86
CA LYS A 256 16.10 -13.96 -8.51
C LYS A 256 17.41 -14.00 -7.73
N GLY A 257 17.64 -13.03 -6.82
CA GLY A 257 18.87 -12.90 -6.06
C GLY A 257 18.79 -13.58 -4.69
N PRO A 258 19.73 -14.48 -4.32
CA PRO A 258 19.73 -15.09 -2.99
C PRO A 258 19.83 -14.08 -1.83
N SER A 259 20.58 -13.01 -2.03
CA SER A 259 20.77 -11.92 -1.06
C SER A 259 19.62 -10.92 -1.01
N THR A 260 18.64 -10.99 -1.91
CA THR A 260 17.57 -9.97 -2.00
C THR A 260 16.16 -10.55 -2.06
N ARG A 261 15.99 -11.85 -2.31
CA ARG A 261 14.67 -12.52 -2.36
C ARG A 261 13.85 -12.46 -1.06
N HIS A 262 14.48 -12.09 0.05
CA HIS A 262 13.84 -11.91 1.36
C HIS A 262 13.29 -10.49 1.57
N ILE A 263 13.43 -9.61 0.57
CA ILE A 263 12.98 -8.22 0.60
C ILE A 263 11.62 -8.11 -0.08
N GLY A 264 10.60 -7.71 0.68
CA GLY A 264 9.29 -7.30 0.18
C GLY A 264 9.30 -5.84 -0.29
N ILE A 265 8.27 -5.42 -1.04
CA ILE A 265 8.10 -4.02 -1.44
C ILE A 265 6.74 -3.52 -0.96
N ALA A 266 6.77 -2.40 -0.24
CA ALA A 266 5.60 -1.64 0.17
C ALA A 266 5.57 -0.34 -0.67
N ASN A 267 4.73 -0.32 -1.72
CA ASN A 267 4.62 0.85 -2.58
C ASN A 267 3.64 1.87 -1.98
N GLN A 268 4.19 2.92 -1.36
CA GLN A 268 3.46 3.98 -0.69
C GLN A 268 3.44 5.26 -1.54
N ALA A 269 3.52 5.10 -2.86
CA ALA A 269 3.42 6.22 -3.78
C ALA A 269 1.96 6.55 -4.11
N ALA A 270 1.70 7.78 -4.49
CA ALA A 270 0.40 8.21 -5.02
C ALA A 270 0.56 9.23 -6.14
N GLY A 271 -0.26 9.12 -7.18
CA GLY A 271 -0.29 10.08 -8.27
C GLY A 271 -0.49 11.52 -7.77
N GLY A 272 0.26 12.46 -8.35
CA GLY A 272 0.19 13.88 -7.98
C GLY A 272 0.62 14.20 -6.54
N ASN A 273 1.22 13.24 -5.81
CA ASN A 273 1.69 13.49 -4.45
C ASN A 273 2.92 14.42 -4.44
N ARG A 274 3.04 15.14 -3.34
CA ARG A 274 3.99 16.22 -3.13
C ARG A 274 4.57 16.09 -1.74
N ILE A 275 5.80 16.55 -1.55
CA ILE A 275 6.44 16.54 -0.24
C ILE A 275 5.92 17.67 0.65
N LEU A 276 5.72 18.87 0.08
CA LEU A 276 5.54 20.09 0.87
C LEU A 276 4.08 20.50 1.09
N ALA A 277 3.16 20.00 0.26
CA ALA A 277 1.75 20.34 0.33
C ALA A 277 0.90 19.17 -0.15
N ASP A 278 -0.38 19.16 0.21
CA ASP A 278 -1.28 18.13 -0.25
C ASP A 278 -1.49 18.23 -1.78
N GLY A 279 -1.72 17.08 -2.41
CA GLY A 279 -2.05 16.93 -3.82
C GLY A 279 -3.32 16.09 -3.98
N LEU A 280 -3.25 15.02 -4.76
CA LEU A 280 -4.32 14.00 -4.77
C LEU A 280 -4.35 13.13 -3.49
N GLY A 281 -3.49 13.45 -2.52
CA GLY A 281 -3.39 12.85 -1.20
C GLY A 281 -2.55 13.72 -0.28
N PRO A 282 -2.46 13.40 1.02
CA PRO A 282 -1.68 14.18 1.98
C PRO A 282 -0.21 14.27 1.59
N ASN A 283 0.41 15.39 1.91
CA ASN A 283 1.84 15.62 1.68
C ASN A 283 2.73 14.53 2.29
N ALA A 284 3.82 14.18 1.60
CA ALA A 284 4.73 13.11 1.99
C ALA A 284 5.34 13.37 3.38
N LEU A 285 5.73 14.61 3.66
CA LEU A 285 6.33 15.00 4.94
C LEU A 285 5.40 14.65 6.13
N GLY A 286 4.10 14.89 5.99
CA GLY A 286 3.08 14.63 7.00
C GLY A 286 2.67 13.17 7.12
N ARG A 287 2.98 12.31 6.14
CA ARG A 287 2.56 10.89 6.13
C ARG A 287 3.68 9.89 6.38
N ILE A 288 4.93 10.32 6.58
CA ILE A 288 6.07 9.39 6.83
C ILE A 288 5.81 8.43 7.97
N ASP A 289 5.26 8.87 9.11
CA ASP A 289 5.02 7.94 10.24
C ASP A 289 4.00 6.88 9.85
N ARG A 290 2.93 7.30 9.16
CA ARG A 290 1.86 6.40 8.74
C ARG A 290 2.32 5.40 7.69
N ASP A 291 3.06 5.86 6.69
CA ASP A 291 3.33 5.09 5.48
C ASP A 291 4.68 4.36 5.52
N VAL A 292 5.58 4.74 6.45
CA VAL A 292 6.87 4.05 6.66
C VAL A 292 6.93 3.47 8.07
N LEU A 293 6.79 4.29 9.11
CA LEU A 293 7.14 3.87 10.49
C LEU A 293 6.09 2.95 11.14
N ALA A 294 4.81 3.11 10.78
CA ALA A 294 3.71 2.28 11.26
C ALA A 294 3.57 0.93 10.51
N HIS A 295 4.41 0.70 9.50
CA HIS A 295 4.47 -0.54 8.76
C HIS A 295 5.45 -1.53 9.43
N PRO A 296 5.06 -2.80 9.62
CA PRO A 296 5.90 -3.72 10.36
C PRO A 296 7.06 -4.18 9.49
N GLY A 297 8.23 -4.28 10.11
CA GLY A 297 9.41 -4.88 9.49
C GLY A 297 9.93 -4.16 8.24
N VAL A 298 9.63 -2.86 8.11
CA VAL A 298 10.38 -2.00 7.19
C VAL A 298 11.85 -2.05 7.58
N ARG A 299 12.68 -2.50 6.63
CA ARG A 299 14.12 -2.61 6.78
C ARG A 299 14.86 -1.55 5.96
N TYR A 300 14.21 -1.04 4.91
CA TYR A 300 14.72 0.01 4.05
C TYR A 300 13.59 0.97 3.71
N ALA A 301 13.88 2.26 3.61
CA ALA A 301 12.96 3.24 3.06
C ALA A 301 13.55 3.84 1.78
N MET A 302 12.70 4.34 0.89
CA MET A 302 13.11 5.10 -0.27
C MET A 302 12.21 6.29 -0.48
N ILE A 303 12.80 7.44 -0.78
CA ILE A 303 12.09 8.66 -1.16
C ILE A 303 12.40 8.95 -2.63
N PHE A 304 11.38 8.84 -3.48
CA PHE A 304 11.41 9.21 -4.88
C PHE A 304 10.21 10.09 -5.21
N GLU A 305 10.35 11.37 -4.88
CA GLU A 305 9.28 12.37 -4.96
C GLU A 305 9.87 13.77 -5.23
N GLY A 306 9.01 14.80 -5.28
CA GLY A 306 9.40 16.19 -5.47
C GLY A 306 9.13 16.75 -6.87
N VAL A 307 8.80 15.90 -7.85
CA VAL A 307 8.50 16.35 -9.22
C VAL A 307 7.27 17.27 -9.25
N ASN A 308 6.23 16.92 -8.48
CA ASN A 308 5.00 17.70 -8.42
C ASN A 308 5.17 19.00 -7.63
N ASP A 309 6.09 19.05 -6.66
CA ASP A 309 6.42 20.31 -5.94
C ASP A 309 7.03 21.32 -6.91
N ILE A 310 7.95 20.88 -7.77
CA ILE A 310 8.55 21.72 -8.82
C ILE A 310 7.51 22.08 -9.89
N GLY A 311 6.77 21.07 -10.37
CA GLY A 311 5.84 21.18 -11.49
C GLY A 311 4.59 22.01 -11.21
N THR A 312 4.16 22.10 -9.95
CA THR A 312 3.00 22.92 -9.54
C THR A 312 3.37 24.32 -9.10
N ALA A 313 4.61 24.56 -8.66
CA ALA A 313 5.06 25.89 -8.29
C ALA A 313 5.15 26.83 -9.50
N ALA A 314 5.01 28.14 -9.23
CA ALA A 314 5.17 29.17 -10.25
C ALA A 314 6.56 29.12 -10.90
N THR A 315 6.65 29.55 -12.15
CA THR A 315 7.88 29.49 -12.96
C THR A 315 8.85 30.64 -12.69
N THR A 316 8.59 31.49 -11.69
CA THR A 316 9.50 32.57 -11.29
C THR A 316 10.66 32.01 -10.50
N SER A 317 11.85 32.59 -10.65
CA SER A 317 13.04 32.16 -9.90
C SER A 317 12.81 32.20 -8.39
N THR A 318 12.13 33.22 -7.86
CA THR A 318 11.79 33.31 -6.43
C THR A 318 10.96 32.14 -5.93
N ALA A 319 9.92 31.73 -6.68
CA ALA A 319 9.08 30.61 -6.27
C ALA A 319 9.86 29.28 -6.35
N GLN A 320 10.67 29.12 -7.38
CA GLN A 320 11.50 27.94 -7.59
C GLN A 320 12.66 27.83 -6.56
N ASP A 321 13.26 28.94 -6.16
CA ASP A 321 14.24 29.01 -5.08
C ASP A 321 13.62 28.59 -3.74
N ALA A 322 12.42 29.10 -3.43
CA ALA A 322 11.69 28.70 -2.22
C ALA A 322 11.34 27.19 -2.21
N VAL A 323 11.00 26.61 -3.37
CA VAL A 323 10.80 25.15 -3.51
C VAL A 323 12.09 24.39 -3.25
N TYR A 324 13.23 24.83 -3.80
CA TYR A 324 14.53 24.20 -3.54
C TYR A 324 14.87 24.20 -2.04
N ASP A 325 14.77 25.35 -1.37
CA ASP A 325 15.10 25.47 0.05
C ASP A 325 14.18 24.58 0.90
N SER A 326 12.87 24.63 0.62
CA SER A 326 11.88 23.86 1.36
C SER A 326 12.01 22.34 1.15
N LEU A 327 12.26 21.89 -0.10
CA LEU A 327 12.42 20.46 -0.40
C LEU A 327 13.67 19.89 0.27
N THR A 328 14.81 20.58 0.17
CA THR A 328 16.05 20.09 0.80
C THR A 328 15.93 20.02 2.32
N GLN A 329 15.22 20.96 2.95
CA GLN A 329 14.90 20.90 4.37
C GLN A 329 13.94 19.73 4.69
N ALA A 330 12.87 19.53 3.91
CA ALA A 330 11.91 18.46 4.12
C ALA A 330 12.55 17.08 3.96
N TYR A 331 13.41 16.87 2.96
CA TYR A 331 14.18 15.63 2.81
C TYR A 331 14.99 15.31 4.06
N ARG A 332 15.71 16.29 4.63
CA ARG A 332 16.45 16.09 5.89
C ARG A 332 15.51 15.65 7.01
N GLN A 333 14.38 16.35 7.20
CA GLN A 333 13.42 16.01 8.26
C GLN A 333 12.81 14.62 8.09
N MET A 334 12.49 14.22 6.86
CA MET A 334 11.98 12.87 6.58
C MET A 334 13.03 11.81 6.91
N VAL A 335 14.28 12.02 6.48
CA VAL A 335 15.39 11.11 6.78
C VAL A 335 15.65 11.02 8.29
N THR A 336 15.79 12.16 8.98
CA THR A 336 15.99 12.21 10.44
C THR A 336 14.96 11.38 11.19
N ARG A 337 13.68 11.47 10.80
CA ARG A 337 12.59 10.72 11.45
C ARG A 337 12.64 9.22 11.15
N ILE A 338 13.11 8.83 9.97
CA ILE A 338 13.24 7.42 9.60
C ILE A 338 14.48 6.79 10.25
N HIS A 339 15.60 7.52 10.30
CA HIS A 339 16.82 7.12 11.03
C HIS A 339 16.60 6.94 12.52
N ALA A 340 15.65 7.66 13.14
CA ALA A 340 15.28 7.43 14.54
C ALA A 340 14.77 6.00 14.82
N PHE A 341 14.45 5.23 13.77
CA PHE A 341 14.06 3.82 13.85
C PHE A 341 15.15 2.87 13.31
N GLY A 342 16.36 3.37 13.04
CA GLY A 342 17.48 2.61 12.48
C GLY A 342 17.27 2.17 11.03
N ILE A 343 16.32 2.79 10.32
CA ILE A 343 15.97 2.42 8.94
C ILE A 343 16.79 3.28 7.97
N PRO A 344 17.63 2.68 7.10
CA PRO A 344 18.32 3.41 6.05
C PRO A 344 17.34 3.93 4.99
N VAL A 345 17.60 5.14 4.48
CA VAL A 345 16.79 5.86 3.51
C VAL A 345 17.57 6.05 2.21
N PHE A 346 17.05 5.45 1.15
CA PHE A 346 17.56 5.63 -0.20
C PHE A 346 16.87 6.82 -0.89
N GLY A 347 17.63 7.67 -1.56
CA GLY A 347 17.10 8.73 -2.41
C GLY A 347 17.05 8.29 -3.87
N ALA A 348 16.10 8.83 -4.65
CA ALA A 348 16.23 8.84 -6.10
C ALA A 348 16.19 10.25 -6.66
N THR A 349 17.03 10.50 -7.65
CA THR A 349 17.01 11.75 -8.41
C THR A 349 15.71 11.85 -9.22
N ILE A 350 15.11 13.04 -9.26
CA ILE A 350 13.91 13.36 -10.04
C ILE A 350 14.21 13.20 -11.54
N THR A 351 13.43 12.38 -12.23
CA THR A 351 13.61 12.11 -13.66
C THR A 351 13.35 13.37 -14.51
N PRO A 352 13.90 13.44 -15.74
CA PRO A 352 13.61 14.55 -16.65
C PRO A 352 12.10 14.72 -16.90
N PHE A 353 11.66 15.97 -17.06
CA PHE A 353 10.26 16.31 -17.31
C PHE A 353 10.06 17.41 -18.39
N SER A 354 11.12 17.80 -19.09
CA SER A 354 10.98 18.79 -20.16
C SER A 354 10.44 18.12 -21.43
N ALA A 355 9.66 18.88 -22.18
CA ALA A 355 9.17 18.50 -23.50
C ALA A 355 9.81 19.38 -24.58
N PRO A 356 9.80 18.95 -25.86
CA PRO A 356 10.16 19.79 -27.00
C PRO A 356 9.37 21.11 -27.01
N ALA A 357 9.98 22.19 -27.50
CA ALA A 357 9.38 23.53 -27.47
C ALA A 357 8.03 23.63 -28.21
N ASN A 358 7.78 22.73 -29.17
CA ASN A 358 6.51 22.64 -29.91
C ASN A 358 5.46 21.77 -29.23
N PHE A 359 5.74 21.18 -28.06
CA PHE A 359 4.80 20.37 -27.30
C PHE A 359 4.19 21.17 -26.14
N THR A 360 2.88 21.39 -26.18
CA THR A 360 2.14 22.15 -25.15
C THR A 360 1.45 21.28 -24.11
N GLY A 361 1.50 19.95 -24.27
CA GLY A 361 0.79 18.99 -23.41
C GLY A 361 1.48 18.69 -22.07
N GLN A 362 2.71 19.18 -21.85
CA GLN A 362 3.47 18.94 -20.62
C GLN A 362 3.56 20.23 -19.80
N PRO A 363 2.64 20.44 -18.83
CA PRO A 363 2.60 21.67 -18.05
C PRO A 363 3.84 21.87 -17.17
N TYR A 364 4.64 20.84 -16.88
CA TYR A 364 5.83 20.96 -16.02
C TYR A 364 7.05 21.47 -16.79
N SER A 365 7.05 21.35 -18.12
CA SER A 365 8.16 21.76 -18.98
C SER A 365 8.37 23.28 -18.92
N HIS A 366 9.43 23.70 -18.23
CA HIS A 366 9.84 25.10 -18.17
C HIS A 366 11.33 25.20 -17.79
N PRO A 367 12.13 26.10 -18.40
CA PRO A 367 13.56 26.24 -18.08
C PRO A 367 13.87 26.46 -16.60
N GLU A 368 13.12 27.34 -15.91
CA GLU A 368 13.32 27.58 -14.47
C GLU A 368 12.98 26.37 -13.59
N ARG A 369 12.02 25.53 -14.00
CA ARG A 369 11.70 24.28 -13.28
C ARG A 369 12.80 23.24 -13.49
N GLU A 370 13.31 23.12 -14.70
CA GLU A 370 14.44 22.24 -15.01
C GLU A 370 15.72 22.66 -14.27
N ARG A 371 15.98 23.97 -14.16
CA ARG A 371 17.06 24.52 -13.32
C ARG A 371 16.91 24.09 -11.86
N THR A 372 15.70 24.07 -11.34
CA THR A 372 15.42 23.64 -9.96
C THR A 372 15.55 22.14 -9.78
N ARG A 373 15.03 21.34 -10.73
CA ARG A 373 15.19 19.89 -10.76
C ARG A 373 16.67 19.49 -10.74
N THR A 374 17.48 20.10 -11.59
CA THR A 374 18.93 19.81 -11.66
C THR A 374 19.65 20.20 -10.37
N ARG A 375 19.31 21.34 -9.75
CA ARG A 375 19.82 21.72 -8.41
C ARG A 375 19.45 20.70 -7.33
N ILE A 376 18.19 20.29 -7.27
CA ILE A 376 17.71 19.28 -6.31
C ILE A 376 18.43 17.95 -6.55
N ASN A 377 18.55 17.50 -7.80
CA ASN A 377 19.25 16.25 -8.10
C ASN A 377 20.74 16.30 -7.75
N ASN A 378 21.40 17.44 -7.96
CA ASN A 378 22.78 17.61 -7.52
C ASN A 378 22.88 17.52 -5.99
N TRP A 379 21.96 18.16 -5.27
CA TRP A 379 21.89 18.05 -3.82
C TRP A 379 21.59 16.62 -3.34
N ILE A 380 20.66 15.89 -3.97
CA ILE A 380 20.38 14.48 -3.65
C ILE A 380 21.66 13.64 -3.77
N ARG A 381 22.45 13.86 -4.84
CA ARG A 381 23.69 13.11 -5.10
C ARG A 381 24.82 13.41 -4.12
N SER A 382 24.95 14.65 -3.65
CA SER A 382 26.16 15.10 -2.94
C SER A 382 25.96 15.48 -1.48
N SER A 383 24.72 15.64 -1.01
CA SER A 383 24.44 16.16 0.34
C SER A 383 24.84 15.22 1.47
N GLY A 384 24.96 13.91 1.20
CA GLY A 384 25.14 12.88 2.21
C GLY A 384 23.89 12.62 3.06
N VAL A 385 22.74 13.23 2.74
CA VAL A 385 21.50 13.04 3.50
C VAL A 385 20.89 11.66 3.28
N PHE A 386 21.04 11.09 2.09
CA PHE A 386 20.56 9.74 1.80
C PHE A 386 21.70 8.73 1.94
N ASP A 387 21.39 7.58 2.51
CA ASP A 387 22.32 6.46 2.76
C ASP A 387 22.80 5.81 1.44
N ALA A 388 21.96 5.88 0.41
CA ALA A 388 22.31 5.54 -0.96
C ALA A 388 21.43 6.32 -1.94
N VAL A 389 21.91 6.48 -3.18
CA VAL A 389 21.19 7.21 -4.23
C VAL A 389 21.05 6.37 -5.49
N ALA A 390 19.80 6.21 -5.95
CA ALA A 390 19.50 5.70 -7.29
C ALA A 390 19.38 6.87 -8.28
N ASP A 391 20.34 6.99 -9.20
CA ASP A 391 20.39 8.09 -10.20
C ASP A 391 19.43 7.83 -11.38
N PHE A 392 18.12 7.86 -11.09
CA PHE A 392 17.05 7.67 -12.06
C PHE A 392 17.04 8.73 -13.18
N ASP A 393 17.53 9.94 -12.92
CA ASP A 393 17.74 10.98 -13.91
C ASP A 393 18.71 10.50 -15.00
N LYS A 394 19.90 10.05 -14.58
CA LYS A 394 20.90 9.52 -15.52
C LYS A 394 20.42 8.27 -16.24
N ILE A 395 19.62 7.43 -15.59
CA ILE A 395 19.11 6.19 -16.15
C ILE A 395 18.13 6.43 -17.32
N LEU A 396 17.28 7.46 -17.23
CA LEU A 396 16.20 7.68 -18.20
C LEU A 396 16.41 8.85 -19.16
N ARG A 397 17.30 9.80 -18.86
CA ARG A 397 17.48 10.99 -19.69
C ARG A 397 18.00 10.67 -21.09
N ASP A 398 17.57 11.47 -22.05
CA ASP A 398 18.19 11.48 -23.37
C ASP A 398 19.65 11.98 -23.25
N PRO A 399 20.64 11.25 -23.78
CA PRO A 399 22.05 11.67 -23.67
C PRO A 399 22.36 12.94 -24.46
N ASN A 400 21.59 13.25 -25.51
CA ASN A 400 21.75 14.44 -26.33
C ASN A 400 20.90 15.61 -25.83
N ILE A 401 19.78 15.32 -25.16
CA ILE A 401 18.88 16.33 -24.57
C ILE A 401 18.57 15.96 -23.11
N PRO A 402 19.50 16.17 -22.16
CA PRO A 402 19.40 15.66 -20.79
C PRO A 402 18.19 16.15 -19.97
N THR A 403 17.49 17.17 -20.46
CA THR A 403 16.28 17.73 -19.83
C THR A 403 15.02 16.92 -20.16
N GLN A 404 15.10 15.98 -21.12
CA GLN A 404 13.99 15.13 -21.57
C GLN A 404 14.25 13.65 -21.27
N LEU A 405 13.16 12.89 -21.15
CA LEU A 405 13.24 11.43 -21.16
C LEU A 405 13.74 10.98 -22.54
N LYS A 406 14.57 9.93 -22.58
CA LYS A 406 14.90 9.26 -23.85
C LYS A 406 13.60 8.73 -24.46
N SER A 407 13.38 8.98 -25.75
CA SER A 407 12.10 8.70 -26.42
C SER A 407 11.59 7.27 -26.25
N GLU A 408 12.46 6.26 -26.19
CA GLU A 408 12.07 4.87 -25.97
C GLU A 408 11.53 4.58 -24.55
N PHE A 409 11.86 5.44 -23.59
CA PHE A 409 11.46 5.34 -22.19
C PHE A 409 10.31 6.29 -21.85
N ASP A 410 9.94 7.23 -22.72
CA ASP A 410 8.82 8.13 -22.53
C ASP A 410 7.49 7.42 -22.87
N SER A 411 6.46 7.65 -22.05
CA SER A 411 5.09 7.23 -22.35
C SER A 411 4.40 8.11 -23.41
N GLY A 412 5.03 9.23 -23.77
CA GLY A 412 4.57 10.21 -24.75
C GLY A 412 4.07 11.51 -24.12
N ASP A 413 4.13 11.64 -22.80
CA ASP A 413 3.77 12.86 -22.08
C ASP A 413 4.97 13.63 -21.54
N TYR A 414 6.20 13.15 -21.77
CA TYR A 414 7.46 13.76 -21.35
C TYR A 414 7.66 13.87 -19.84
N LEU A 415 6.89 13.13 -19.04
CA LEU A 415 7.04 13.08 -17.57
C LEU A 415 7.06 11.64 -17.05
N HIS A 416 6.15 10.81 -17.54
CA HIS A 416 5.99 9.45 -17.05
C HIS A 416 6.75 8.46 -17.93
N PRO A 417 7.53 7.54 -17.33
CA PRO A 417 8.13 6.45 -18.07
C PRO A 417 7.08 5.52 -18.69
N SER A 418 7.38 5.01 -19.88
CA SER A 418 6.71 3.84 -20.45
C SER A 418 7.10 2.57 -19.70
N VAL A 419 6.44 1.44 -19.98
CA VAL A 419 6.84 0.12 -19.46
C VAL A 419 8.32 -0.18 -19.72
N LYS A 420 8.88 0.25 -20.86
CA LYS A 420 10.32 0.09 -21.15
C LYS A 420 11.18 0.95 -20.23
N GLY A 421 10.76 2.19 -19.96
CA GLY A 421 11.41 3.06 -18.98
C GLY A 421 11.37 2.48 -17.56
N TYR A 422 10.23 1.91 -17.16
CA TYR A 422 10.11 1.23 -15.87
C TYR A 422 10.97 -0.03 -15.76
N GLN A 423 11.08 -0.83 -16.83
CA GLN A 423 12.01 -1.95 -16.88
C GLN A 423 13.46 -1.45 -16.73
N ARG A 424 13.80 -0.35 -17.40
CA ARG A 424 15.13 0.25 -17.32
C ARG A 424 15.49 0.71 -15.90
N LEU A 425 14.55 1.33 -15.18
CA LEU A 425 14.73 1.68 -13.76
C LEU A 425 14.97 0.43 -12.91
N ALA A 426 14.16 -0.61 -13.08
CA ALA A 426 14.30 -1.86 -12.33
C ALA A 426 15.63 -2.59 -12.61
N ASP A 427 16.08 -2.61 -13.85
CA ASP A 427 17.33 -3.25 -14.27
C ASP A 427 18.57 -2.54 -13.73
N LEU A 428 18.52 -1.20 -13.61
CA LEU A 428 19.64 -0.39 -13.16
C LEU A 428 19.55 0.10 -11.71
N PHE A 429 18.50 -0.27 -10.98
CA PHE A 429 18.45 -0.04 -9.54
C PHE A 429 19.68 -0.70 -8.86
N PRO A 430 20.41 0.01 -7.98
CA PRO A 430 21.61 -0.52 -7.33
C PRO A 430 21.21 -1.48 -6.20
N VAL A 431 21.01 -2.77 -6.51
CA VAL A 431 20.50 -3.76 -5.53
C VAL A 431 21.52 -4.16 -4.45
N ASP A 432 22.78 -3.80 -4.63
CA ASP A 432 23.87 -3.98 -3.66
C ASP A 432 23.71 -3.10 -2.42
N VAL A 433 22.95 -2.00 -2.51
CA VAL A 433 22.64 -1.12 -1.37
C VAL A 433 21.97 -1.87 -0.21
N PHE A 434 21.19 -2.92 -0.50
CA PHE A 434 20.54 -3.71 0.54
C PHE A 434 21.54 -4.50 1.39
N ALA A 435 22.62 -4.99 0.77
CA ALA A 435 23.69 -5.66 1.51
C ALA A 435 24.55 -4.66 2.29
N ALA A 436 24.84 -3.50 1.68
CA ALA A 436 25.61 -2.44 2.32
C ALA A 436 24.95 -1.93 3.61
N TRP A 437 23.61 -1.83 3.61
CA TRP A 437 22.82 -1.31 4.73
C TRP A 437 22.05 -2.41 5.48
N GLU A 438 22.51 -3.65 5.42
CA GLU A 438 21.81 -4.79 6.02
C GLU A 438 21.62 -4.61 7.54
N GLN A 439 22.56 -3.95 8.21
CA GLN A 439 22.56 -3.72 9.67
C GLN A 439 21.72 -2.52 10.10
N GLY A 440 21.06 -1.84 9.16
CA GLY A 440 20.32 -0.61 9.43
C GLY A 440 21.21 0.64 9.32
N ALA A 441 20.63 1.80 9.60
CA ALA A 441 21.36 3.06 9.76
C ALA A 441 21.69 3.25 11.25
N ASP A 442 22.94 3.62 11.55
CA ASP A 442 23.48 3.81 12.90
C ASP A 442 24.04 5.22 13.14
N GLU A 443 23.90 6.13 12.17
CA GLU A 443 24.33 7.52 12.23
C GLU A 443 23.14 8.48 12.41
N PHE A 444 23.38 9.60 13.11
CA PHE A 444 22.44 10.72 13.22
C PHE A 444 23.03 11.94 12.51
N PHE A 445 22.22 12.64 11.70
CA PHE A 445 22.60 13.89 11.01
C PHE A 445 22.06 15.14 11.70
#